data_AF-R4X818-F1
#
_entry.id   AF-R4X818-F1
#
_cell.length_a   1.000
_cell.length_b   1.000
_cell.length_c   1.000
_cell.angle_alpha   90.00
_cell.angle_beta   90.00
_cell.angle_gamma   90.00
#
_symmetry.space_group_name_H-M   'P 1'
#
loop_
_entity.id
_entity.type
_entity.pdbx_description
1 polymer ?
#
loop_
_entity_poly.entity_id
_entity_poly.type
_entity_poly.pdbx_seq_one_letter_code
_entity_poly.pdbx_strand_id
1 'polypeptide(L)'
;MSLIRELSSAASYEIPAYQEGSDVKAAGLSVADHYLTRMGPFRYRIRSYLLPIVRAETPYLAALQQKFRNNALDMYFVYSANLGTHTAFLVGLPLIFWFGSYSIANGLVDVLAAGVFFSGFMKDYFCLPRPLSPPLHRITMSGSAALEYGFPSSHSTNACSIAFYAFALLQSYQGSPVTKFVYQVLAAFYVFSIVFGRLYCGMHGFLDVIVGSLLGFGIGWARWSCTDMIESYISNASAMSSFILILLIICMVRLHPEPADSCPCFDDGVAFAGVVIGQYFSFWRFSHEIHNGPQFVPLHPGHFTIDTSDMHALGYFARVVLGVGMIIMWRAVTKPILHSCLPPLFRALEPIGVLIPRKGFASALLYSTVPKDLPDEVLPSIKEIPSMVRNFRRPRTDSVGPQSAADVYEAVAYKNRQRRLSNQTYNDAERTEDSDSMKKLIEKPRVRYDVEVVTKLVVYSGVGWIAIDLVPRACLLVFGK
;
A
#
# COMPACT_ATOMS: atom_id res chain seq x y z
N MET A 1 35.02 25.13 12.07
CA MET A 1 35.26 24.01 13.02
C MET A 1 34.65 24.23 14.41
N SER A 2 34.37 25.46 14.87
CA SER A 2 33.71 25.69 16.17
C SER A 2 32.20 25.41 16.16
N LEU A 3 31.50 25.71 15.06
CA LEU A 3 30.05 25.45 14.91
C LEU A 3 29.69 23.95 14.92
N ILE A 4 30.62 23.09 14.50
CA ILE A 4 30.45 21.62 14.49
C ILE A 4 30.67 21.01 15.88
N ARG A 5 31.48 21.65 16.74
CA ARG A 5 31.70 21.20 18.12
C ARG A 5 30.56 21.60 19.06
N GLU A 6 29.89 22.72 18.83
CA GLU A 6 28.69 23.08 19.60
C GLU A 6 27.51 22.14 19.30
N LEU A 7 27.36 21.67 18.07
CA LEU A 7 26.36 20.65 17.68
C LEU A 7 26.66 19.24 18.24
N SER A 8 27.91 18.97 18.65
CA SER A 8 28.33 17.69 19.25
C SER A 8 28.07 17.61 20.76
N SER A 9 27.71 18.72 21.41
CA SER A 9 27.41 18.76 22.85
C SER A 9 25.91 18.84 23.17
N ALA A 10 25.06 18.89 22.14
CA ALA A 10 23.62 18.92 22.31
C ALA A 10 23.13 17.54 22.76
N ALA A 11 22.37 17.52 23.86
CA ALA A 11 21.59 16.38 24.30
C ALA A 11 20.96 15.66 23.10
N SER A 12 20.99 14.34 23.09
CA SER A 12 20.32 13.49 22.11
C SER A 12 18.87 13.96 21.93
N TYR A 13 18.62 14.73 20.88
CA TYR A 13 17.28 15.23 20.59
C TYR A 13 16.48 14.05 20.05
N GLU A 14 15.50 13.60 20.83
CA GLU A 14 14.50 12.62 20.42
C GLU A 14 13.30 13.39 19.90
N ILE A 15 13.01 13.26 18.59
CA ILE A 15 11.73 13.70 18.06
C ILE A 15 10.69 12.67 18.52
N PRO A 16 9.56 13.09 19.12
CA PRO A 16 8.53 12.16 19.53
C PRO A 16 7.95 11.40 18.33
N ALA A 17 7.48 10.17 18.56
CA ALA A 17 6.87 9.34 17.51
C ALA A 17 5.59 9.96 16.91
N TYR A 18 4.95 10.90 17.61
CA TYR A 18 3.71 11.56 17.21
C TYR A 18 3.87 13.08 17.31
N GLN A 19 3.20 13.82 16.41
CA GLN A 19 3.20 15.28 16.46
C GLN A 19 2.32 15.81 17.60
N GLU A 20 2.83 16.78 18.37
CA GLU A 20 2.04 17.55 19.33
C GLU A 20 1.44 18.79 18.66
N GLY A 21 0.15 19.06 18.92
CA GLY A 21 -0.46 20.37 18.64
C GLY A 21 -0.92 20.68 17.21
N SER A 22 -0.94 19.74 16.26
CA SER A 22 -1.52 19.99 14.93
C SER A 22 -2.99 19.54 14.86
N ASP A 23 -3.90 20.46 14.48
CA ASP A 23 -5.28 20.14 14.07
C ASP A 23 -5.19 19.04 13.00
N VAL A 24 -5.60 17.82 13.35
CA VAL A 24 -5.45 16.68 12.45
C VAL A 24 -6.36 16.89 11.25
N LYS A 25 -5.79 16.92 10.05
CA LYS A 25 -6.52 17.02 8.78
C LYS A 25 -6.38 15.70 8.04
N ALA A 26 -7.49 15.03 7.77
CA ALA A 26 -7.53 13.92 6.82
C ALA A 26 -7.12 14.46 5.45
N ALA A 27 -6.44 13.59 4.73
CA ALA A 27 -5.87 13.91 3.44
C ALA A 27 -6.99 14.39 2.49
N GLY A 28 -6.84 15.61 1.97
CA GLY A 28 -7.68 16.12 0.90
C GLY A 28 -8.84 16.99 1.34
N LEU A 29 -9.01 17.25 2.64
CA LEU A 29 -10.14 18.03 3.15
C LEU A 29 -9.79 19.45 3.61
N SER A 30 -8.52 19.83 3.70
CA SER A 30 -8.09 21.18 4.14
C SER A 30 -8.76 22.35 3.38
N VAL A 31 -8.74 23.55 3.96
CA VAL A 31 -9.26 24.78 3.32
C VAL A 31 -8.61 25.02 1.94
N ALA A 32 -9.33 25.67 1.02
CA ALA A 32 -8.87 25.86 -0.36
C ALA A 32 -7.48 26.51 -0.44
N ASP A 33 -7.20 27.51 0.40
CA ASP A 33 -5.91 28.21 0.47
C ASP A 33 -4.74 27.30 0.82
N HIS A 34 -4.97 26.24 1.61
CA HIS A 34 -3.95 25.23 1.92
C HIS A 34 -3.48 24.49 0.67
N TYR A 35 -4.40 24.19 -0.25
CA TYR A 35 -4.06 23.52 -1.50
C TYR A 35 -3.52 24.48 -2.54
N LEU A 36 -4.04 25.71 -2.60
CA LEU A 36 -3.55 26.74 -3.51
C LEU A 36 -2.08 27.09 -3.25
N THR A 37 -1.66 27.15 -1.98
CA THR A 37 -0.28 27.49 -1.59
C THR A 37 0.71 26.33 -1.74
N ARG A 38 0.23 25.07 -1.69
CA ARG A 38 1.08 23.87 -1.71
C ARG A 38 1.11 23.13 -3.04
N MET A 39 0.20 23.44 -3.97
CA MET A 39 0.12 22.79 -5.27
C MET A 39 0.50 23.74 -6.41
N GLY A 40 1.08 23.19 -7.47
CA GLY A 40 1.26 23.93 -8.72
C GLY A 40 -0.09 24.33 -9.34
N PRO A 41 -0.17 25.43 -10.12
CA PRO A 41 -1.43 25.97 -10.64
C PRO A 41 -2.26 24.96 -11.44
N PHE A 42 -1.58 24.14 -12.26
CA PHE A 42 -2.23 23.12 -13.07
C PHE A 42 -2.89 22.02 -12.21
N ARG A 43 -2.16 21.52 -11.21
CA ARG A 43 -2.60 20.49 -10.26
C ARG A 43 -3.81 20.98 -9.45
N TYR A 44 -3.75 22.23 -8.97
CA TYR A 44 -4.86 22.86 -8.26
C TYR A 44 -6.11 23.06 -9.15
N ARG A 45 -5.93 23.44 -10.43
CA ARG A 45 -7.04 23.60 -11.38
C ARG A 45 -7.79 22.29 -11.60
N ILE A 46 -7.08 21.17 -11.80
CA ILE A 46 -7.72 19.85 -11.97
C ILE A 46 -8.45 19.44 -10.69
N ARG A 47 -7.80 19.58 -9.54
CA ARG A 47 -8.42 19.32 -8.23
C ARG A 47 -9.72 20.09 -8.05
N SER A 48 -9.70 21.40 -8.34
CA SER A 48 -10.87 22.28 -8.19
C SER A 48 -12.03 21.88 -9.10
N TYR A 49 -11.74 21.28 -10.26
CA TYR A 49 -12.74 20.75 -11.18
C TYR A 49 -13.34 19.41 -10.72
N LEU A 50 -12.51 18.51 -10.18
CA LEU A 50 -12.94 17.17 -9.75
C LEU A 50 -13.62 17.16 -8.37
N LEU A 51 -13.23 18.07 -7.47
CA LEU A 51 -13.74 18.09 -6.09
C LEU A 51 -15.29 18.20 -5.99
N PRO A 52 -15.97 19.06 -6.76
CA PRO A 52 -17.43 19.11 -6.77
C PRO A 52 -18.09 17.79 -7.19
N ILE A 53 -17.47 17.06 -8.13
CA ILE A 53 -17.95 15.76 -8.61
C ILE A 53 -17.90 14.75 -7.48
N VAL A 54 -16.74 14.60 -6.82
CA VAL A 54 -16.56 13.69 -5.67
C VAL A 54 -17.57 14.01 -4.56
N ARG A 55 -17.80 15.29 -4.27
CA ARG A 55 -18.77 15.72 -3.25
C ARG A 55 -20.21 15.38 -3.64
N ALA A 56 -20.57 15.52 -4.91
CA ALA A 56 -21.92 15.24 -5.41
C ALA A 56 -22.29 13.74 -5.32
N GLU A 57 -21.31 12.84 -5.22
CA GLU A 57 -21.54 11.39 -5.09
C GLU A 57 -22.01 10.96 -3.69
N THR A 58 -21.66 11.73 -2.65
CA THR A 58 -21.89 11.36 -1.24
C THR A 58 -23.35 10.99 -0.93
N PRO A 59 -24.38 11.76 -1.36
CA PRO A 59 -25.78 11.40 -1.09
C PRO A 59 -26.21 10.08 -1.72
N TYR A 60 -25.73 9.76 -2.91
CA TYR A 60 -26.06 8.52 -3.61
C TYR A 60 -25.43 7.30 -2.94
N LEU A 61 -24.19 7.44 -2.49
CA LEU A 61 -23.51 6.41 -1.69
C LEU A 61 -24.23 6.19 -0.35
N ALA A 62 -24.72 7.26 0.27
CA ALA A 62 -25.47 7.15 1.53
C ALA A 62 -26.79 6.43 1.33
N ALA A 63 -27.52 6.71 0.24
CA ALA A 63 -28.72 5.97 -0.14
C ALA A 63 -28.44 4.49 -0.41
N LEU A 64 -27.31 4.18 -1.08
CA LEU A 64 -26.84 2.81 -1.29
C LEU A 64 -26.59 2.10 0.04
N GLN A 65 -25.89 2.74 0.98
CA GLN A 65 -25.66 2.17 2.31
C GLN A 65 -26.97 1.96 3.07
N GLN A 66 -27.88 2.93 3.07
CA GLN A 66 -29.18 2.81 3.75
C GLN A 66 -30.01 1.63 3.23
N LYS A 67 -29.91 1.32 1.92
CA LYS A 67 -30.67 0.25 1.30
C LYS A 67 -30.07 -1.15 1.51
N PHE A 68 -28.75 -1.29 1.43
CA PHE A 68 -28.09 -2.59 1.36
C PHE A 68 -27.36 -3.00 2.65
N ARG A 69 -27.19 -2.10 3.62
CA ARG A 69 -26.44 -2.43 4.83
C ARG A 69 -27.15 -3.45 5.72
N ASN A 70 -26.40 -4.48 6.08
CA ASN A 70 -26.77 -5.46 7.10
C ASN A 70 -25.51 -6.14 7.62
N ASN A 71 -25.60 -6.80 8.78
CA ASN A 71 -24.42 -7.36 9.44
C ASN A 71 -23.68 -8.43 8.60
N ALA A 72 -24.38 -9.20 7.78
CA ALA A 72 -23.77 -10.24 6.96
C ALA A 72 -22.96 -9.65 5.79
N LEU A 73 -23.56 -8.70 5.06
CA LEU A 73 -22.89 -8.01 3.96
C LEU A 73 -21.77 -7.09 4.48
N ASP A 74 -21.97 -6.43 5.62
CA ASP A 74 -20.91 -5.66 6.27
C ASP A 74 -19.69 -6.54 6.57
N MET A 75 -19.88 -7.74 7.15
CA MET A 75 -18.76 -8.66 7.38
C MET A 75 -18.13 -9.13 6.07
N TYR A 76 -18.94 -9.51 5.10
CA TYR A 76 -18.48 -9.98 3.79
C TYR A 76 -17.57 -8.95 3.10
N PHE A 77 -18.04 -7.69 2.96
CA PHE A 77 -17.30 -6.65 2.25
C PHE A 77 -16.07 -6.16 3.01
N VAL A 78 -16.09 -6.22 4.34
CA VAL A 78 -14.90 -5.88 5.12
C VAL A 78 -13.83 -6.98 5.00
N TYR A 79 -14.21 -8.26 5.04
CA TYR A 79 -13.27 -9.35 4.80
C TYR A 79 -12.77 -9.39 3.35
N SER A 80 -13.63 -9.14 2.37
CA SER A 80 -13.21 -9.06 0.97
C SER A 80 -12.24 -7.90 0.77
N ALA A 81 -12.48 -6.74 1.38
CA ALA A 81 -11.56 -5.61 1.32
C ALA A 81 -10.15 -5.95 1.82
N ASN A 82 -10.02 -6.84 2.82
CA ASN A 82 -8.70 -7.29 3.29
C ASN A 82 -7.89 -8.01 2.20
N LEU A 83 -8.52 -8.67 1.22
CA LEU A 83 -7.81 -9.30 0.10
C LEU A 83 -7.11 -8.28 -0.81
N GLY A 84 -7.50 -7.00 -0.75
CA GLY A 84 -6.86 -5.90 -1.48
C GLY A 84 -5.79 -5.15 -0.69
N THR A 85 -5.38 -5.66 0.49
CA THR A 85 -4.42 -5.01 1.38
C THR A 85 -3.00 -5.54 1.21
N HIS A 86 -2.01 -4.74 1.63
CA HIS A 86 -0.60 -5.13 1.69
C HIS A 86 -0.36 -6.44 2.43
N THR A 87 -1.04 -6.65 3.55
CA THR A 87 -0.92 -7.88 4.34
C THR A 87 -1.35 -9.11 3.54
N ALA A 88 -2.44 -9.02 2.78
CA ALA A 88 -2.89 -10.11 1.92
C ALA A 88 -1.88 -10.40 0.80
N PHE A 89 -1.29 -9.36 0.21
CA PHE A 89 -0.26 -9.55 -0.83
C PHE A 89 1.03 -10.14 -0.27
N LEU A 90 1.46 -9.72 0.91
CA LEU A 90 2.68 -10.24 1.53
C LEU A 90 2.55 -11.71 1.94
N VAL A 91 1.36 -12.16 2.35
CA VAL A 91 1.12 -13.58 2.62
C VAL A 91 0.87 -14.34 1.32
N GLY A 92 0.04 -13.79 0.43
CA GLY A 92 -0.43 -14.48 -0.77
C GLY A 92 0.63 -14.65 -1.85
N LEU A 93 1.40 -13.62 -2.19
CA LEU A 93 2.34 -13.67 -3.31
C LEU A 93 3.47 -14.69 -3.11
N PRO A 94 4.15 -14.75 -1.94
CA PRO A 94 5.16 -15.77 -1.70
C PRO A 94 4.62 -17.19 -1.78
N LEU A 95 3.37 -17.42 -1.35
CA LEU A 95 2.75 -18.75 -1.44
C LEU A 95 2.67 -19.22 -2.90
N ILE A 96 2.33 -18.35 -3.86
CA ILE A 96 2.25 -18.73 -5.28
C ILE A 96 3.62 -19.17 -5.81
N PHE A 97 4.71 -18.50 -5.39
CA PHE A 97 6.08 -18.93 -5.68
C PHE A 97 6.42 -20.27 -5.01
N TRP A 98 6.04 -20.44 -3.73
CA TRP A 98 6.34 -21.64 -2.96
C TRP A 98 5.55 -22.88 -3.39
N PHE A 99 4.40 -22.69 -4.04
CA PHE A 99 3.64 -23.74 -4.72
C PHE A 99 4.08 -23.96 -6.17
N GLY A 100 5.16 -23.31 -6.63
CA GLY A 100 5.80 -23.61 -7.92
C GLY A 100 5.27 -22.83 -9.12
N SER A 101 4.33 -21.90 -8.95
CA SER A 101 3.74 -21.13 -10.06
C SER A 101 4.46 -19.81 -10.33
N TYR A 102 5.75 -19.88 -10.73
CA TYR A 102 6.62 -18.71 -10.84
C TYR A 102 6.20 -17.70 -11.92
N SER A 103 5.77 -18.15 -13.11
CA SER A 103 5.38 -17.25 -14.20
C SER A 103 4.16 -16.40 -13.83
N ILE A 104 3.13 -17.03 -13.27
CA ILE A 104 1.94 -16.34 -12.77
C ILE A 104 2.32 -15.41 -11.62
N ALA A 105 3.12 -15.88 -10.65
CA ALA A 105 3.54 -15.07 -9.51
C ALA A 105 4.33 -13.82 -9.93
N ASN A 106 5.26 -13.95 -10.88
CA ASN A 106 6.04 -12.85 -11.44
C ASN A 106 5.14 -11.74 -12.00
N GLY A 107 4.23 -12.11 -12.91
CA GLY A 107 3.29 -11.15 -13.48
C GLY A 107 2.35 -10.54 -12.44
N LEU A 108 1.93 -11.31 -11.43
CA LEU A 108 1.10 -10.80 -10.33
C LEU A 108 1.82 -9.77 -9.46
N VAL A 109 3.11 -9.98 -9.14
CA VAL A 109 3.89 -8.97 -8.42
C VAL A 109 4.02 -7.70 -9.26
N ASP A 110 4.30 -7.82 -10.55
CA ASP A 110 4.46 -6.67 -11.45
C ASP A 110 3.17 -5.82 -11.54
N VAL A 111 2.01 -6.46 -11.78
CA VAL A 111 0.73 -5.72 -11.90
C VAL A 111 0.27 -5.12 -10.57
N LEU A 112 0.61 -5.76 -9.44
CA LEU A 112 0.32 -5.22 -8.11
C LEU A 112 1.22 -4.05 -7.76
N ALA A 113 2.53 -4.18 -7.98
CA ALA A 113 3.49 -3.13 -7.71
C ALA A 113 3.18 -1.90 -8.57
N ALA A 114 2.90 -2.09 -9.87
CA ALA A 114 2.47 -1.02 -10.74
C ALA A 114 1.11 -0.44 -10.29
N GLY A 115 0.15 -1.27 -9.91
CA GLY A 115 -1.17 -0.84 -9.43
C GLY A 115 -1.08 0.06 -8.20
N VAL A 116 -0.31 -0.34 -7.19
CA VAL A 116 -0.08 0.45 -5.98
C VAL A 116 0.71 1.71 -6.28
N PHE A 117 1.79 1.61 -7.07
CA PHE A 117 2.62 2.77 -7.42
C PHE A 117 1.83 3.84 -8.20
N PHE A 118 1.17 3.47 -9.30
CA PHE A 118 0.46 4.45 -10.13
C PHE A 118 -0.79 5.00 -9.47
N SER A 119 -1.55 4.18 -8.73
CA SER A 119 -2.70 4.69 -7.96
C SER A 119 -2.24 5.61 -6.83
N GLY A 120 -1.16 5.27 -6.12
CA GLY A 120 -0.53 6.11 -5.09
C GLY A 120 0.03 7.42 -5.67
N PHE A 121 0.67 7.36 -6.84
CA PHE A 121 1.13 8.53 -7.58
C PHE A 121 -0.03 9.48 -7.88
N MET A 122 -1.14 8.95 -8.42
CA MET A 122 -2.33 9.75 -8.72
C MET A 122 -2.99 10.30 -7.46
N LYS A 123 -3.07 9.50 -6.38
CA LYS A 123 -3.58 9.94 -5.08
C LYS A 123 -2.83 11.14 -4.55
N ASP A 124 -1.51 11.02 -4.48
CA ASP A 124 -0.69 12.13 -4.05
C ASP A 124 -0.85 13.28 -5.05
N TYR A 125 -0.83 13.06 -6.37
CA TYR A 125 -0.98 14.11 -7.37
C TYR A 125 -2.32 14.88 -7.30
N PHE A 126 -3.47 14.25 -7.11
CA PHE A 126 -4.76 14.97 -7.09
C PHE A 126 -5.19 15.40 -5.69
N CYS A 127 -4.68 14.73 -4.66
CA CYS A 127 -5.01 14.94 -3.25
C CYS A 127 -6.51 14.92 -2.94
N LEU A 128 -7.37 14.29 -3.76
CA LEU A 128 -8.83 14.37 -3.59
C LEU A 128 -9.27 13.57 -2.36
N PRO A 129 -10.22 14.11 -1.58
CA PRO A 129 -10.67 13.49 -0.35
C PRO A 129 -11.52 12.24 -0.63
N ARG A 130 -11.67 11.40 0.40
CA ARG A 130 -12.71 10.36 0.42
C ARG A 130 -14.11 10.99 0.55
N PRO A 131 -15.19 10.23 0.25
CA PRO A 131 -16.55 10.66 0.52
C PRO A 131 -16.76 11.08 1.98
N LEU A 132 -17.63 12.08 2.20
CA LEU A 132 -17.84 12.67 3.53
C LEU A 132 -18.60 11.73 4.47
N SER A 133 -18.17 11.70 5.73
CA SER A 133 -18.86 11.03 6.84
C SER A 133 -19.05 12.04 7.97
N PRO A 134 -20.28 12.33 8.44
CA PRO A 134 -21.59 11.82 7.98
C PRO A 134 -22.03 12.37 6.59
N PRO A 135 -23.04 11.78 5.92
CA PRO A 135 -23.95 10.72 6.37
C PRO A 135 -23.44 9.29 6.14
N LEU A 136 -22.31 9.09 5.45
CA LEU A 136 -21.77 7.76 5.20
C LEU A 136 -21.20 7.12 6.47
N HIS A 137 -21.32 5.81 6.57
CA HIS A 137 -20.60 4.99 7.53
C HIS A 137 -19.32 4.47 6.89
N ARG A 138 -18.17 4.73 7.50
CA ARG A 138 -16.88 4.17 7.05
C ARG A 138 -16.65 2.86 7.79
N ILE A 139 -16.76 1.75 7.05
CA ILE A 139 -16.59 0.40 7.57
C ILE A 139 -15.22 -0.13 7.17
N THR A 140 -14.37 -0.42 8.15
CA THR A 140 -12.97 -0.79 7.92
C THR A 140 -12.45 -1.67 9.05
N MET A 141 -11.42 -2.48 8.79
CA MET A 141 -10.66 -3.17 9.84
C MET A 141 -9.46 -2.36 10.32
N SER A 142 -9.10 -1.28 9.61
CA SER A 142 -7.97 -0.40 9.95
C SER A 142 -8.42 1.04 10.16
N GLY A 143 -7.99 1.66 11.28
CA GLY A 143 -8.26 3.05 11.62
C GLY A 143 -7.49 4.06 10.76
N SER A 144 -6.33 3.67 10.22
CA SER A 144 -5.43 4.54 9.44
C SER A 144 -6.00 4.93 8.06
N ALA A 145 -7.10 4.32 7.63
CA ALA A 145 -7.69 4.57 6.32
C ALA A 145 -8.19 6.02 6.13
N ALA A 146 -8.42 6.76 7.22
CA ALA A 146 -8.74 8.18 7.21
C ALA A 146 -7.59 9.09 6.74
N LEU A 147 -6.35 8.60 6.78
CA LEU A 147 -5.15 9.36 6.47
C LEU A 147 -4.79 9.34 4.97
N GLU A 148 -5.56 8.61 4.15
CA GLU A 148 -5.26 8.40 2.74
C GLU A 148 -6.29 9.11 1.82
N TYR A 149 -5.81 9.65 0.71
CA TYR A 149 -6.65 10.22 -0.35
C TYR A 149 -7.58 9.17 -0.98
N GLY A 150 -8.76 9.63 -1.43
CA GLY A 150 -9.79 8.78 -2.02
C GLY A 150 -9.55 8.42 -3.48
N PHE A 151 -9.07 9.36 -4.28
CA PHE A 151 -9.00 9.21 -5.74
C PHE A 151 -7.58 8.89 -6.24
N PRO A 152 -7.38 7.87 -7.10
CA PRO A 152 -8.31 6.79 -7.45
C PRO A 152 -8.27 5.65 -6.40
N SER A 153 -9.22 4.71 -6.50
CA SER A 153 -9.26 3.54 -5.59
C SER A 153 -8.18 2.51 -5.92
N SER A 154 -7.12 2.43 -5.10
CA SER A 154 -6.04 1.44 -5.22
C SER A 154 -6.52 -0.01 -5.13
N HIS A 155 -7.53 -0.30 -4.30
CA HIS A 155 -8.11 -1.65 -4.21
C HIS A 155 -8.80 -2.04 -5.53
N SER A 156 -9.51 -1.10 -6.15
CA SER A 156 -10.14 -1.31 -7.46
C SER A 156 -9.08 -1.47 -8.55
N THR A 157 -8.03 -0.65 -8.55
CA THR A 157 -6.88 -0.78 -9.46
C THR A 157 -6.25 -2.16 -9.38
N ASN A 158 -5.90 -2.63 -8.18
CA ASN A 158 -5.26 -3.93 -7.98
C ASN A 158 -6.19 -5.09 -8.33
N ALA A 159 -7.46 -5.03 -7.93
CA ALA A 159 -8.41 -6.10 -8.25
C ALA A 159 -8.61 -6.24 -9.76
N CYS A 160 -8.77 -5.12 -10.47
CA CYS A 160 -8.93 -5.13 -11.93
C CYS A 160 -7.64 -5.51 -12.66
N SER A 161 -6.46 -5.09 -12.20
CA SER A 161 -5.19 -5.46 -12.84
C SER A 161 -4.89 -6.95 -12.71
N ILE A 162 -5.06 -7.51 -11.50
CA ILE A 162 -4.93 -8.96 -11.25
C ILE A 162 -5.93 -9.75 -12.09
N ALA A 163 -7.21 -9.36 -12.04
CA ALA A 163 -8.24 -10.11 -12.74
C ALA A 163 -8.04 -10.07 -14.25
N PHE A 164 -7.74 -8.89 -14.82
CA PHE A 164 -7.44 -8.80 -16.25
C PHE A 164 -6.26 -9.69 -16.62
N TYR A 165 -5.15 -9.62 -15.88
CA TYR A 165 -3.98 -10.43 -16.15
C TYR A 165 -4.31 -11.93 -16.07
N ALA A 166 -5.04 -12.36 -15.05
CA ALA A 166 -5.51 -13.75 -14.92
C ALA A 166 -6.45 -14.16 -16.06
N PHE A 167 -7.38 -13.31 -16.47
CA PHE A 167 -8.26 -13.53 -17.62
C PHE A 167 -7.49 -13.70 -18.92
N ALA A 168 -6.42 -12.91 -19.10
CA ALA A 168 -5.57 -12.98 -20.28
C ALA A 168 -4.76 -14.29 -20.30
N LEU A 169 -4.21 -14.71 -19.16
CA LEU A 169 -3.56 -16.03 -19.00
C LEU A 169 -4.52 -17.20 -19.22
N LEU A 170 -5.79 -17.07 -18.81
CA LEU A 170 -6.80 -18.09 -19.06
C LEU A 170 -7.11 -18.27 -20.56
N GLN A 171 -6.73 -17.32 -21.43
CA GLN A 171 -6.91 -17.51 -22.88
C GLN A 171 -5.99 -18.57 -23.46
N SER A 172 -4.76 -18.69 -22.94
CA SER A 172 -3.81 -19.73 -23.34
C SER A 172 -4.00 -21.05 -22.60
N TYR A 173 -4.92 -21.12 -21.63
CA TYR A 173 -5.22 -22.34 -20.87
C TYR A 173 -5.79 -23.45 -21.78
N GLN A 174 -5.06 -24.57 -21.86
CA GLN A 174 -5.40 -25.74 -22.70
C GLN A 174 -6.18 -26.84 -21.95
N GLY A 175 -6.52 -26.63 -20.67
CA GLY A 175 -7.26 -27.61 -19.88
C GLY A 175 -8.77 -27.61 -20.15
N SER A 176 -9.54 -28.22 -19.27
CA SER A 176 -11.00 -28.35 -19.41
C SER A 176 -11.70 -26.98 -19.58
N PRO A 177 -12.61 -26.83 -20.57
CA PRO A 177 -13.42 -25.63 -20.74
C PRO A 177 -14.24 -25.28 -19.50
N VAL A 178 -14.70 -26.29 -18.76
CA VAL A 178 -15.45 -26.10 -17.50
C VAL A 178 -14.57 -25.44 -16.45
N THR A 179 -13.34 -25.91 -16.28
CA THR A 179 -12.38 -25.32 -15.35
C THR A 179 -12.04 -23.88 -15.74
N LYS A 180 -11.85 -23.61 -17.05
CA LYS A 180 -11.65 -22.25 -17.56
C LYS A 180 -12.83 -21.35 -17.20
N PHE A 181 -14.05 -21.80 -17.44
CA PHE A 181 -15.27 -21.05 -17.12
C PHE A 181 -15.40 -20.77 -15.61
N VAL A 182 -15.11 -21.76 -14.76
CA VAL A 182 -15.11 -21.57 -13.30
C VAL A 182 -14.12 -20.49 -12.88
N TYR A 183 -12.89 -20.50 -13.39
CA TYR A 183 -11.91 -19.45 -13.08
C TYR A 183 -12.33 -18.07 -13.58
N GLN A 184 -12.98 -17.97 -14.73
CA GLN A 184 -13.55 -16.73 -15.24
C GLN A 184 -14.64 -16.17 -14.31
N VAL A 185 -15.56 -17.03 -13.86
CA VAL A 185 -16.61 -16.63 -12.91
C VAL A 185 -16.00 -16.19 -11.57
N LEU A 186 -15.00 -16.91 -11.06
CA LEU A 186 -14.31 -16.56 -9.82
C LEU A 186 -13.58 -15.21 -9.93
N ALA A 187 -12.90 -14.95 -11.06
CA ALA A 187 -12.23 -13.68 -11.30
C ALA A 187 -13.24 -12.51 -11.41
N ALA A 188 -14.36 -12.71 -12.10
CA ALA A 188 -15.43 -11.71 -12.17
C ALA A 188 -16.04 -11.43 -10.79
N PHE A 189 -16.30 -12.48 -10.01
CA PHE A 189 -16.82 -12.37 -8.65
C PHE A 189 -15.84 -11.66 -7.72
N TYR A 190 -14.54 -11.94 -7.83
CA TYR A 190 -13.48 -11.26 -7.09
C TYR A 190 -13.48 -9.75 -7.39
N VAL A 191 -13.44 -9.37 -8.68
CA VAL A 191 -13.49 -7.94 -9.07
C VAL A 191 -14.73 -7.26 -8.53
N PHE A 192 -15.91 -7.85 -8.76
CA PHE A 192 -17.17 -7.31 -8.28
C PHE A 192 -17.14 -7.10 -6.76
N SER A 193 -16.68 -8.10 -6.01
CA SER A 193 -16.67 -8.08 -4.55
C SER A 193 -15.76 -7.00 -3.98
N ILE A 194 -14.60 -6.77 -4.58
CA ILE A 194 -13.67 -5.70 -4.16
C ILE A 194 -14.22 -4.34 -4.58
N VAL A 195 -14.55 -4.18 -5.86
CA VAL A 195 -14.96 -2.91 -6.46
C VAL A 195 -16.24 -2.38 -5.81
N PHE A 196 -17.28 -3.22 -5.73
CA PHE A 196 -18.53 -2.84 -5.07
C PHE A 196 -18.32 -2.69 -3.56
N GLY A 197 -17.47 -3.52 -2.94
CA GLY A 197 -17.11 -3.41 -1.53
C GLY A 197 -16.56 -2.02 -1.14
N ARG A 198 -15.79 -1.37 -2.02
CA ARG A 198 -15.27 0.00 -1.75
C ARG A 198 -16.36 1.06 -1.68
N LEU A 199 -17.41 0.92 -2.49
CA LEU A 199 -18.60 1.78 -2.46
C LEU A 199 -19.46 1.45 -1.24
N TYR A 200 -19.70 0.16 -1.00
CA TYR A 200 -20.50 -0.35 0.11
C TYR A 200 -19.95 0.09 1.48
N CYS A 201 -18.63 -0.02 1.68
CA CYS A 201 -17.97 0.36 2.92
C CYS A 201 -17.83 1.88 3.10
N GLY A 202 -18.32 2.70 2.16
CA GLY A 202 -18.28 4.17 2.25
C GLY A 202 -16.88 4.76 2.13
N MET A 203 -15.92 4.00 1.59
CA MET A 203 -14.51 4.39 1.57
C MET A 203 -14.12 5.13 0.29
N HIS A 204 -14.84 4.92 -0.81
CA HIS A 204 -14.56 5.54 -2.12
C HIS A 204 -15.85 5.94 -2.84
N GLY A 205 -15.72 6.94 -3.70
CA GLY A 205 -16.74 7.36 -4.64
C GLY A 205 -16.80 6.53 -5.91
N PHE A 206 -17.79 6.82 -6.76
CA PHE A 206 -17.94 6.19 -8.07
C PHE A 206 -16.78 6.58 -8.99
N LEU A 207 -16.41 7.86 -9.02
CA LEU A 207 -15.27 8.36 -9.80
C LEU A 207 -13.96 7.65 -9.40
N ASP A 208 -13.70 7.50 -8.09
CA ASP A 208 -12.51 6.82 -7.57
C ASP A 208 -12.39 5.40 -8.08
N VAL A 209 -13.51 4.66 -8.06
CA VAL A 209 -13.59 3.26 -8.43
C VAL A 209 -13.54 3.09 -9.94
N ILE A 210 -14.22 3.94 -10.73
CA ILE A 210 -14.19 3.88 -12.20
C ILE A 210 -12.77 4.13 -12.71
N VAL A 211 -12.15 5.24 -12.28
CA VAL A 211 -10.78 5.57 -12.70
C VAL A 211 -9.79 4.54 -12.18
N GLY A 212 -9.97 4.08 -10.94
CA GLY A 212 -9.15 3.01 -10.38
C GLY A 212 -9.20 1.73 -11.21
N SER A 213 -10.40 1.28 -11.59
CA SER A 213 -10.61 0.09 -12.43
C SER A 213 -10.03 0.25 -13.83
N LEU A 214 -10.20 1.42 -14.46
CA LEU A 214 -9.61 1.72 -15.78
C LEU A 214 -8.09 1.71 -15.74
N LEU A 215 -7.48 2.31 -14.70
CA LEU A 215 -6.05 2.24 -14.46
C LEU A 215 -5.59 0.80 -14.27
N GLY A 216 -6.32 0.01 -13.49
CA GLY A 216 -6.04 -1.40 -13.24
C GLY A 216 -6.07 -2.23 -14.53
N PHE A 217 -7.10 -2.05 -15.35
CA PHE A 217 -7.20 -2.66 -16.67
C PHE A 217 -6.01 -2.30 -17.55
N GLY A 218 -5.65 -1.02 -17.62
CA GLY A 218 -4.51 -0.54 -18.41
C GLY A 218 -3.18 -1.18 -17.98
N ILE A 219 -2.96 -1.31 -16.67
CA ILE A 219 -1.76 -1.95 -16.11
C ILE A 219 -1.71 -3.44 -16.43
N GLY A 220 -2.81 -4.16 -16.20
CA GLY A 220 -2.90 -5.59 -16.51
C GLY A 220 -2.70 -5.85 -18.00
N TRP A 221 -3.30 -5.01 -18.85
CA TRP A 221 -3.13 -5.07 -20.30
C TRP A 221 -1.70 -4.81 -20.74
N ALA A 222 -1.07 -3.74 -20.24
CA ALA A 222 0.32 -3.43 -20.53
C ALA A 222 1.25 -4.58 -20.13
N ARG A 223 1.09 -5.14 -18.92
CA ARG A 223 1.92 -6.26 -18.46
C ARG A 223 1.71 -7.52 -19.28
N TRP A 224 0.47 -7.82 -19.66
CA TRP A 224 0.17 -8.96 -20.54
C TRP A 224 0.79 -8.78 -21.93
N SER A 225 0.58 -7.63 -22.58
CA SER A 225 1.12 -7.33 -23.91
C SER A 225 2.64 -7.27 -23.95
N CYS A 226 3.28 -6.91 -22.84
CA CYS A 226 4.74 -6.88 -22.70
C CYS A 226 5.34 -8.16 -22.11
N THR A 227 4.57 -9.25 -21.93
CA THR A 227 5.05 -10.46 -21.24
C THR A 227 6.31 -11.02 -21.87
N ASP A 228 6.28 -11.34 -23.17
CA ASP A 228 7.42 -11.94 -23.86
C ASP A 228 8.67 -11.03 -23.84
N MET A 229 8.45 -9.72 -23.94
CA MET A 229 9.54 -8.72 -23.88
C MET A 229 10.19 -8.69 -22.49
N ILE A 230 9.37 -8.64 -21.43
CA ILE A 230 9.86 -8.60 -20.05
C ILE A 230 10.57 -9.90 -19.69
N GLU A 231 10.00 -11.05 -20.05
CA GLU A 231 10.60 -12.36 -19.78
C GLU A 231 11.91 -12.56 -20.54
N SER A 232 11.97 -12.15 -21.81
CA SER A 232 13.21 -12.15 -22.59
C SER A 232 14.27 -11.21 -22.01
N TYR A 233 13.87 -10.03 -21.53
CA TYR A 233 14.79 -9.08 -20.91
C TYR A 233 15.38 -9.63 -19.61
N ILE A 234 14.55 -10.18 -18.71
CA ILE A 234 14.99 -10.73 -17.42
C ILE A 234 15.95 -11.89 -17.62
N SER A 235 15.63 -12.77 -18.55
CA SER A 235 16.39 -13.99 -18.73
C SER A 235 17.74 -13.81 -19.40
N ASN A 236 17.83 -12.87 -20.33
CA ASN A 236 19.09 -12.49 -20.98
C ASN A 236 19.75 -11.29 -20.27
N ALA A 237 19.27 -10.91 -19.09
CA ALA A 237 19.75 -9.73 -18.38
C ALA A 237 21.23 -9.89 -18.03
N SER A 238 22.06 -8.98 -18.54
CA SER A 238 23.38 -8.75 -17.99
C SER A 238 23.28 -8.11 -16.60
N ALA A 239 24.34 -8.16 -15.80
CA ALA A 239 24.40 -7.42 -14.53
C ALA A 239 24.11 -5.92 -14.72
N MET A 240 24.54 -5.35 -15.85
CA MET A 240 24.28 -3.95 -16.20
C MET A 240 22.79 -3.69 -16.49
N SER A 241 22.11 -4.62 -17.16
CA SER A 241 20.67 -4.53 -17.44
C SER A 241 19.87 -4.47 -16.13
N SER A 242 20.16 -5.37 -15.19
CA SER A 242 19.55 -5.38 -13.86
C SER A 242 19.83 -4.10 -13.08
N PHE A 243 21.05 -3.56 -13.17
CA PHE A 243 21.40 -2.29 -12.53
C PHE A 243 20.63 -1.10 -13.10
N ILE A 244 20.49 -1.02 -14.43
CA ILE A 244 19.70 0.03 -15.09
C ILE A 244 18.22 -0.02 -14.65
N LEU A 245 17.65 -1.22 -14.55
CA LEU A 245 16.27 -1.41 -14.08
C LEU A 245 16.10 -0.95 -12.62
N ILE A 246 17.04 -1.28 -11.74
CA ILE A 246 17.05 -0.81 -10.35
C ILE A 246 17.13 0.72 -10.30
N LEU A 247 18.01 1.34 -11.09
CA LEU A 247 18.11 2.80 -11.18
C LEU A 247 16.81 3.44 -11.70
N LEU A 248 16.15 2.83 -12.68
CA LEU A 248 14.87 3.30 -13.18
C LEU A 248 13.78 3.25 -12.09
N ILE A 249 13.72 2.17 -11.32
CA ILE A 249 12.78 2.03 -10.19
C ILE A 249 13.06 3.10 -9.13
N ILE A 250 14.33 3.32 -8.77
CA ILE A 250 14.71 4.37 -7.82
C ILE A 250 14.33 5.76 -8.37
N CYS A 251 14.55 6.00 -9.66
CA CYS A 251 14.14 7.23 -10.32
C CYS A 251 12.62 7.44 -10.26
N MET A 252 11.82 6.39 -10.53
CA MET A 252 10.36 6.44 -10.41
C MET A 252 9.90 6.78 -8.99
N VAL A 253 10.50 6.15 -7.96
CA VAL A 253 10.24 6.48 -6.56
C VAL A 253 10.57 7.95 -6.26
N ARG A 254 11.63 8.50 -6.85
CA ARG A 254 12.01 9.92 -6.71
C ARG A 254 11.08 10.87 -7.43
N LEU A 255 10.53 10.48 -8.58
CA LEU A 255 9.54 11.26 -9.33
C LEU A 255 8.15 11.26 -8.68
N HIS A 256 7.93 10.44 -7.64
CA HIS A 256 6.65 10.38 -6.94
C HIS A 256 6.27 11.75 -6.34
N PRO A 257 5.08 12.31 -6.67
CA PRO A 257 4.68 13.65 -6.26
C PRO A 257 4.74 13.83 -4.76
N GLU A 258 5.14 15.01 -4.33
CA GLU A 258 4.95 15.43 -2.94
C GLU A 258 3.47 15.77 -2.74
N PRO A 259 2.75 15.09 -1.82
CA PRO A 259 1.37 15.42 -1.51
C PRO A 259 1.28 16.71 -0.68
N ALA A 260 0.10 17.34 -0.68
CA ALA A 260 -0.14 18.54 0.12
C ALA A 260 -0.36 18.23 1.61
N ASP A 261 -0.85 17.03 1.91
CA ASP A 261 -1.05 16.46 3.25
C ASP A 261 -0.23 15.16 3.37
N SER A 262 0.05 14.71 4.60
CA SER A 262 0.81 13.47 4.83
C SER A 262 0.00 12.23 4.42
N CYS A 263 0.22 11.65 3.23
CA CYS A 263 -0.39 10.38 2.78
C CYS A 263 0.58 9.19 2.93
N PRO A 264 0.16 7.98 3.37
CA PRO A 264 0.98 6.76 3.30
C PRO A 264 1.28 6.25 1.86
N CYS A 265 0.62 6.81 0.85
CA CYS A 265 0.74 6.45 -0.57
C CYS A 265 2.20 6.24 -1.05
N PHE A 266 3.10 7.16 -0.69
CA PHE A 266 4.51 7.07 -1.05
C PHE A 266 5.24 5.90 -0.36
N ASP A 267 4.95 5.68 0.91
CA ASP A 267 5.55 4.59 1.70
C ASP A 267 5.21 3.22 1.11
N ASP A 268 3.96 3.06 0.67
CA ASP A 268 3.45 1.87 0.00
C ASP A 268 4.15 1.64 -1.35
N GLY A 269 4.32 2.72 -2.14
CA GLY A 269 5.05 2.68 -3.40
C GLY A 269 6.51 2.28 -3.22
N VAL A 270 7.19 2.77 -2.18
CA VAL A 270 8.58 2.41 -1.84
C VAL A 270 8.70 0.94 -1.45
N ALA A 271 7.76 0.43 -0.65
CA ALA A 271 7.74 -0.97 -0.25
C ALA A 271 7.63 -1.90 -1.47
N PHE A 272 6.66 -1.65 -2.36
CA PHE A 272 6.50 -2.45 -3.58
C PHE A 272 7.66 -2.29 -4.56
N ALA A 273 8.22 -1.08 -4.71
CA ALA A 273 9.44 -0.87 -5.49
C ALA A 273 10.59 -1.73 -4.97
N GLY A 274 10.73 -1.86 -3.64
CA GLY A 274 11.66 -2.79 -3.01
C GLY A 274 11.39 -4.23 -3.43
N VAL A 275 10.15 -4.72 -3.27
CA VAL A 275 9.79 -6.10 -3.66
C VAL A 275 10.18 -6.40 -5.12
N VAL A 276 9.90 -5.47 -6.04
CA VAL A 276 10.23 -5.60 -7.46
C VAL A 276 11.75 -5.62 -7.71
N ILE A 277 12.52 -4.80 -6.99
CA ILE A 277 14.00 -4.86 -7.03
C ILE A 277 14.49 -6.24 -6.57
N GLY A 278 13.96 -6.76 -5.47
CA GLY A 278 14.28 -8.09 -4.95
C GLY A 278 13.92 -9.22 -5.92
N GLN A 279 12.77 -9.10 -6.58
CA GLN A 279 12.30 -10.02 -7.60
C GLN A 279 13.24 -10.05 -8.81
N TYR A 280 13.56 -8.91 -9.41
CA TYR A 280 14.48 -8.87 -10.55
C TYR A 280 15.90 -9.29 -10.18
N PHE A 281 16.37 -8.93 -8.98
CA PHE A 281 17.65 -9.44 -8.47
C PHE A 281 17.66 -10.96 -8.35
N SER A 282 16.57 -11.56 -7.84
CA SER A 282 16.42 -13.01 -7.75
C SER A 282 16.51 -13.66 -9.11
N PHE A 283 15.74 -13.18 -10.08
CA PHE A 283 15.72 -13.76 -11.42
C PHE A 283 17.05 -13.60 -12.14
N TRP A 284 17.71 -12.46 -12.00
CA TRP A 284 19.07 -12.26 -12.53
C TRP A 284 20.06 -13.24 -11.89
N ARG A 285 20.04 -13.40 -10.56
CA ARG A 285 20.95 -14.33 -9.88
C ARG A 285 20.70 -15.77 -10.33
N PHE A 286 19.43 -16.14 -10.48
CA PHE A 286 19.04 -17.46 -10.96
C PHE A 286 19.45 -17.72 -12.41
N SER A 287 19.31 -16.75 -13.32
CA SER A 287 19.63 -16.96 -14.74
C SER A 287 21.12 -17.16 -14.99
N HIS A 288 21.99 -16.66 -14.10
CA HIS A 288 23.45 -16.77 -14.20
C HIS A 288 24.05 -17.99 -13.48
N GLU A 289 23.24 -18.77 -12.75
CA GLU A 289 23.70 -20.00 -12.11
C GLU A 289 23.42 -21.24 -12.97
N ILE A 290 24.44 -22.10 -13.13
CA ILE A 290 24.29 -23.40 -13.81
C ILE A 290 23.57 -24.35 -12.86
N HIS A 291 22.29 -24.59 -13.10
CA HIS A 291 21.49 -25.53 -12.32
C HIS A 291 21.62 -26.94 -12.90
N ASN A 292 22.52 -27.75 -12.33
CA ASN A 292 22.65 -29.16 -12.66
C ASN A 292 21.78 -30.00 -11.70
N GLY A 293 20.54 -30.32 -12.08
CA GLY A 293 19.69 -31.25 -11.30
C GLY A 293 18.32 -31.48 -11.94
N PRO A 294 17.75 -32.72 -11.88
CA PRO A 294 16.46 -33.06 -12.48
C PRO A 294 15.27 -32.31 -11.86
N GLN A 295 15.42 -31.83 -10.63
CA GLN A 295 14.43 -30.98 -9.95
C GLN A 295 14.34 -29.57 -10.57
N PHE A 296 15.34 -29.15 -11.36
CA PHE A 296 15.36 -27.89 -12.06
C PHE A 296 14.85 -28.05 -13.49
N VAL A 297 13.55 -27.85 -13.75
CA VAL A 297 13.01 -27.83 -15.11
C VAL A 297 13.20 -26.42 -15.70
N PRO A 298 14.14 -26.21 -16.64
CA PRO A 298 14.26 -24.93 -17.29
C PRO A 298 13.05 -24.72 -18.20
N LEU A 299 12.05 -23.96 -17.75
CA LEU A 299 11.17 -23.28 -18.69
C LEU A 299 11.92 -22.04 -19.16
N HIS A 300 12.27 -22.04 -20.45
CA HIS A 300 12.70 -20.84 -21.16
C HIS A 300 11.85 -19.61 -20.75
N PRO A 301 12.44 -18.42 -20.65
CA PRO A 301 13.67 -18.15 -19.94
C PRO A 301 13.34 -17.23 -18.72
N GLY A 302 13.91 -17.51 -17.55
CA GLY A 302 13.63 -16.77 -16.30
C GLY A 302 12.51 -17.35 -15.42
N HIS A 303 11.87 -18.45 -15.85
CA HIS A 303 10.85 -19.15 -15.10
C HIS A 303 11.28 -20.59 -14.85
N PHE A 304 11.83 -20.86 -13.68
CA PHE A 304 11.99 -22.22 -13.21
C PHE A 304 10.73 -22.62 -12.43
N THR A 305 10.22 -23.84 -12.63
CA THR A 305 9.20 -24.44 -11.77
C THR A 305 9.84 -25.53 -10.93
N ILE A 306 9.89 -25.37 -9.60
CA ILE A 306 10.22 -26.52 -8.73
C ILE A 306 9.18 -27.59 -9.01
N ASP A 307 9.63 -28.74 -9.46
CA ASP A 307 8.74 -29.89 -9.60
C ASP A 307 8.32 -30.37 -8.21
N THR A 308 7.15 -29.91 -7.78
CA THR A 308 6.55 -30.27 -6.51
C THR A 308 5.51 -31.39 -6.66
N SER A 309 5.47 -32.08 -7.81
CA SER A 309 4.47 -33.13 -8.11
C SER A 309 4.48 -34.27 -7.09
N ASP A 310 5.65 -34.60 -6.54
CA ASP A 310 5.82 -35.62 -5.50
C ASP A 310 5.71 -35.10 -4.05
N MET A 311 5.51 -33.80 -3.83
CA MET A 311 5.46 -33.26 -2.47
C MET A 311 4.12 -33.56 -1.78
N HIS A 312 4.18 -34.22 -0.62
CA HIS A 312 3.00 -34.41 0.23
C HIS A 312 2.62 -33.11 0.94
N ALA A 313 1.37 -33.03 1.45
CA ALA A 313 0.85 -31.85 2.15
C ALA A 313 1.74 -31.35 3.30
N LEU A 314 2.41 -32.27 4.02
CA LEU A 314 3.35 -31.92 5.09
C LEU A 314 4.59 -31.17 4.56
N GLY A 315 5.09 -31.53 3.38
CA GLY A 315 6.21 -30.84 2.74
C GLY A 315 5.84 -29.42 2.33
N TYR A 316 4.66 -29.22 1.75
CA TYR A 316 4.14 -27.88 1.45
C TYR A 316 3.98 -27.04 2.72
N PHE A 317 3.41 -27.61 3.78
CA PHE A 317 3.29 -26.92 5.06
C PHE A 317 4.66 -26.53 5.64
N ALA A 318 5.63 -27.45 5.63
CA ALA A 318 6.98 -27.19 6.12
C ALA A 318 7.68 -26.08 5.32
N ARG A 319 7.50 -26.06 3.99
CA ARG A 319 7.99 -25.01 3.10
C ARG A 319 7.39 -23.65 3.42
N VAL A 320 6.08 -23.57 3.66
CA VAL A 320 5.42 -22.33 4.10
C VAL A 320 5.95 -21.85 5.44
N VAL A 321 6.08 -22.76 6.43
CA VAL A 321 6.61 -22.42 7.76
C VAL A 321 8.05 -21.91 7.67
N LEU A 322 8.91 -22.60 6.91
CA LEU A 322 10.28 -22.19 6.68
C LEU A 322 10.34 -20.81 6.01
N GLY A 323 9.56 -20.61 4.95
CA GLY A 323 9.52 -19.35 4.21
C GLY A 323 9.06 -18.16 5.05
N VAL A 324 7.97 -18.33 5.80
CA VAL A 324 7.47 -17.31 6.74
C VAL A 324 8.51 -17.02 7.83
N GLY A 325 9.15 -18.06 8.39
CA GLY A 325 10.21 -17.92 9.38
C GLY A 325 11.40 -17.10 8.87
N MET A 326 11.85 -17.36 7.64
CA MET A 326 12.95 -16.62 7.01
C MET A 326 12.61 -15.15 6.76
N ILE A 327 11.40 -14.84 6.29
CA ILE A 327 10.94 -13.46 6.08
C ILE A 327 10.86 -12.71 7.42
N ILE A 328 10.31 -13.34 8.46
CA ILE A 328 10.24 -12.75 9.80
C ILE A 328 11.65 -12.49 10.36
N MET A 329 12.54 -13.48 10.25
CA MET A 329 13.92 -13.37 10.71
C MET A 329 14.66 -12.23 10.00
N TRP A 330 14.53 -12.12 8.66
CA TRP A 330 15.10 -11.03 7.88
C TRP A 330 14.66 -9.66 8.39
N ARG A 331 13.35 -9.46 8.62
CA ARG A 331 12.84 -8.19 9.16
C ARG A 331 13.36 -7.91 10.56
N ALA A 332 13.36 -8.94 11.42
CA ALA A 332 13.79 -8.82 12.81
C ALA A 332 15.27 -8.43 12.93
N VAL A 333 16.11 -8.85 11.99
CA VAL A 333 17.55 -8.55 11.97
C VAL A 333 17.84 -7.24 11.22
N THR A 334 17.31 -7.08 10.00
CA THR A 334 17.68 -5.98 9.11
C THR A 334 17.14 -4.63 9.59
N LYS A 335 15.91 -4.57 10.11
CA LYS A 335 15.29 -3.30 10.53
C LYS A 335 16.06 -2.62 11.68
N PRO A 336 16.41 -3.30 12.79
CA PRO A 336 17.21 -2.70 13.86
C PRO A 336 18.62 -2.27 13.40
N ILE A 337 19.26 -3.06 12.53
CA ILE A 337 20.58 -2.72 11.97
C ILE A 337 20.49 -1.41 11.18
N LEU A 338 19.52 -1.29 10.28
CA LEU A 338 19.34 -0.09 9.46
C LEU A 338 18.98 1.14 10.29
N HIS A 339 18.09 1.01 11.28
CA HIS A 339 17.77 2.12 12.19
C HIS A 339 18.96 2.56 13.05
N SER A 340 19.97 1.70 13.23
CA SER A 340 21.20 2.03 13.95
C SER A 340 22.27 2.62 13.03
N CYS A 341 22.40 2.11 11.80
CA CYS A 341 23.45 2.49 10.86
C CYS A 341 23.09 3.69 9.97
N LEU A 342 21.83 3.86 9.58
CA LEU A 342 21.41 4.89 8.63
C LEU A 342 21.45 6.32 9.19
N PRO A 343 21.02 6.61 10.42
CA PRO A 343 21.04 7.99 10.91
C PRO A 343 22.46 8.62 10.95
N PRO A 344 23.50 7.93 11.47
CA PRO A 344 24.88 8.44 11.38
C PRO A 344 25.35 8.62 9.93
N LEU A 345 25.02 7.69 9.04
CA LEU A 345 25.38 7.77 7.63
C LEU A 345 24.73 8.97 6.95
N PHE A 346 23.44 9.22 7.20
CA PHE A 346 22.71 10.34 6.61
C PHE A 346 23.29 11.68 7.07
N ARG A 347 23.57 11.82 8.38
CA ARG A 347 24.23 13.02 8.93
C ARG A 347 25.60 13.27 8.30
N ALA A 348 26.34 12.22 7.93
CA ALA A 348 27.64 12.34 7.26
C ALA A 348 27.52 12.72 5.78
N LEU A 349 26.45 12.30 5.10
CA LEU A 349 26.21 12.56 3.66
C LEU A 349 25.50 13.89 3.39
N GLU A 350 24.82 14.46 4.37
CA GLU A 350 24.04 15.70 4.22
C GLU A 350 24.87 16.93 3.83
N PRO A 351 26.09 17.16 4.37
CA PRO A 351 26.97 18.24 3.92
C PRO A 351 27.38 18.12 2.44
N ILE A 352 27.29 16.91 1.86
CA ILE A 352 27.63 16.63 0.45
C ILE A 352 26.45 16.97 -0.48
N GLY A 353 25.28 17.32 0.06
CA GLY A 353 24.11 17.73 -0.71
C GLY A 353 23.42 16.60 -1.49
N VAL A 354 23.77 15.34 -1.21
CA VAL A 354 23.23 14.16 -1.89
C VAL A 354 21.83 13.80 -1.37
N LEU A 355 21.51 14.20 -0.14
CA LEU A 355 20.21 13.94 0.49
C LEU A 355 19.25 15.07 0.16
N ILE A 356 18.27 14.78 -0.69
CA ILE A 356 17.15 15.69 -0.98
C ILE A 356 16.07 15.43 0.08
N PRO A 357 15.85 16.36 1.04
CA PRO A 357 14.82 16.19 2.06
C PRO A 357 13.44 16.21 1.42
N ARG A 358 12.61 15.22 1.76
CA ARG A 358 11.21 15.14 1.31
C ARG A 358 10.30 15.81 2.34
N LYS A 359 9.33 16.60 1.88
CA LYS A 359 8.36 17.24 2.80
C LYS A 359 7.60 16.20 3.63
N GLY A 360 7.39 16.49 4.90
CA GLY A 360 6.69 15.61 5.84
C GLY A 360 7.55 14.53 6.49
N PHE A 361 8.85 14.47 6.15
CA PHE A 361 9.82 13.59 6.79
C PHE A 361 10.79 14.40 7.65
N ALA A 362 11.05 13.94 8.87
CA ALA A 362 12.08 14.50 9.74
C ALA A 362 13.45 14.18 9.15
N SER A 363 14.29 15.23 8.98
CA SER A 363 15.69 15.09 8.52
C SER A 363 16.54 14.48 9.62
N ALA A 364 17.49 13.63 9.22
CA ALA A 364 18.50 13.01 10.08
C ALA A 364 19.36 13.99 10.89
N LEU A 365 19.41 15.30 10.54
CA LEU A 365 20.04 16.32 11.40
C LEU A 365 19.25 16.61 12.66
N LEU A 366 17.92 16.44 12.61
CA LEU A 366 17.02 16.88 13.67
C LEU A 366 16.82 15.81 14.74
N TYR A 367 17.32 14.58 14.55
CA TYR A 367 17.18 13.51 15.51
C TYR A 367 18.46 12.67 15.64
N SER A 368 18.69 12.16 16.84
CA SER A 368 19.84 11.29 17.13
C SER A 368 19.51 9.81 16.94
N THR A 369 18.34 9.39 17.40
CA THR A 369 17.83 8.02 17.44
C THR A 369 16.43 7.95 16.83
N VAL A 370 16.13 6.82 16.18
CA VAL A 370 14.77 6.51 15.72
C VAL A 370 14.05 5.71 16.82
N PRO A 371 12.83 6.07 17.21
CA PRO A 371 12.07 5.31 18.21
C PRO A 371 11.93 3.83 17.83
N LYS A 372 12.12 2.93 18.80
CA LYS A 372 12.17 1.47 18.56
C LYS A 372 10.80 0.86 18.25
N ASP A 373 9.72 1.41 18.81
CA ASP A 373 8.36 0.90 18.68
C ASP A 373 7.54 1.74 17.69
N LEU A 374 8.07 1.98 16.48
CA LEU A 374 7.31 2.61 15.41
C LEU A 374 6.37 1.60 14.74
N PRO A 375 5.04 1.87 14.70
CA PRO A 375 4.10 1.04 13.96
C PRO A 375 4.45 1.05 12.48
N ASP A 376 4.55 -0.13 11.88
CA ASP A 376 4.82 -0.31 10.45
C ASP A 376 3.47 -0.50 9.74
N GLU A 377 3.03 0.55 9.04
CA GLU A 377 1.71 0.59 8.39
C GLU A 377 1.51 -0.52 7.34
N VAL A 378 2.60 -1.07 6.80
CA VAL A 378 2.57 -2.08 5.73
C VAL A 378 2.62 -3.51 6.28
N LEU A 379 3.24 -3.71 7.45
CA LEU A 379 3.41 -5.03 8.04
C LEU A 379 3.27 -5.00 9.56
N PRO A 380 2.28 -5.72 10.13
CA PRO A 380 2.09 -5.72 11.58
C PRO A 380 3.33 -6.23 12.31
N SER A 381 3.59 -5.63 13.46
CA SER A 381 4.67 -6.07 14.35
C SER A 381 4.30 -7.41 15.00
N ILE A 382 5.31 -8.22 15.39
CA ILE A 382 5.08 -9.49 16.11
C ILE A 382 4.25 -9.26 17.38
N LYS A 383 4.42 -8.09 18.02
CA LYS A 383 3.68 -7.68 19.22
C LYS A 383 2.18 -7.43 18.97
N GLU A 384 1.79 -7.18 17.72
CA GLU A 384 0.40 -6.90 17.32
C GLU A 384 -0.37 -8.16 16.91
N ILE A 385 0.32 -9.30 16.74
CA ILE A 385 -0.31 -10.57 16.38
C ILE A 385 -1.35 -11.01 17.44
N PRO A 386 -1.07 -10.98 18.75
CA PRO A 386 -2.05 -11.38 19.77
C PRO A 386 -3.28 -10.46 19.87
N SER A 387 -3.15 -9.17 19.52
CA SER A 387 -4.28 -8.25 19.49
C SER A 387 -5.13 -8.45 18.23
N MET A 388 -4.53 -8.72 17.08
CA MET A 388 -5.26 -9.12 15.87
C MET A 388 -6.09 -10.40 16.09
N VAL A 389 -5.52 -11.42 16.75
CA VAL A 389 -6.25 -12.67 17.09
C VAL A 389 -7.39 -12.41 18.07
N ARG A 390 -7.20 -11.54 19.08
CA ARG A 390 -8.28 -11.16 20.00
C ARG A 390 -9.37 -10.34 19.33
N ASN A 391 -9.01 -9.45 18.41
CA ASN A 391 -9.92 -8.61 17.66
C ASN A 391 -10.74 -9.41 16.62
N PHE A 392 -10.43 -10.68 16.38
CA PHE A 392 -11.24 -11.57 15.55
C PHE A 392 -12.71 -11.68 16.03
N ARG A 393 -12.99 -11.42 17.33
CA ARG A 393 -14.36 -11.38 17.89
C ARG A 393 -15.14 -10.09 17.57
N ARG A 394 -14.46 -8.98 17.24
CA ARG A 394 -15.05 -7.71 16.77
C ARG A 394 -14.15 -7.15 15.67
N PRO A 395 -14.16 -7.75 14.48
CA PRO A 395 -13.10 -7.54 13.50
C PRO A 395 -13.25 -6.21 12.75
N ARG A 396 -14.38 -5.50 12.91
CA ARG A 396 -14.69 -4.28 12.16
C ARG A 396 -14.89 -3.07 13.05
N THR A 397 -14.44 -1.93 12.54
CA THR A 397 -14.77 -0.60 13.04
C THR A 397 -15.82 0.02 12.10
N ASP A 398 -16.97 0.39 12.66
CA ASP A 398 -17.99 1.20 11.98
C ASP A 398 -17.88 2.61 12.55
N SER A 399 -17.34 3.52 11.74
CA SER A 399 -17.12 4.90 12.14
C SER A 399 -18.06 5.82 11.39
N VAL A 400 -18.79 6.62 12.16
CA VAL A 400 -19.62 7.72 11.67
C VAL A 400 -19.14 8.98 12.34
N GLY A 401 -18.74 9.95 11.54
CA GLY A 401 -18.31 11.23 12.07
C GLY A 401 -17.05 11.74 11.41
N PRO A 402 -16.71 13.00 11.70
CA PRO A 402 -15.56 13.65 11.12
C PRO A 402 -14.27 12.98 11.58
N GLN A 403 -13.45 12.58 10.63
CA GLN A 403 -12.12 12.03 10.91
C GLN A 403 -11.01 13.06 10.65
N SER A 404 -11.41 14.32 10.51
CA SER A 404 -10.54 15.44 10.24
C SER A 404 -11.16 16.75 10.64
N ALA A 405 -10.31 17.74 10.96
CA ALA A 405 -10.76 19.09 11.26
C ALA A 405 -11.64 19.68 10.13
N ALA A 406 -11.39 19.31 8.88
CA ALA A 406 -12.21 19.75 7.76
C ALA A 406 -13.53 18.99 7.60
N ASP A 407 -13.55 17.67 7.86
CA ASP A 407 -14.83 16.95 8.03
C ASP A 407 -15.61 17.58 9.18
N VAL A 408 -14.97 18.09 10.25
CA VAL A 408 -15.67 18.79 11.34
C VAL A 408 -16.34 20.04 10.79
N TYR A 409 -15.61 20.91 10.08
CA TYR A 409 -16.20 22.12 9.49
C TYR A 409 -17.31 21.81 8.49
N GLU A 410 -17.14 20.79 7.65
CA GLU A 410 -18.11 20.42 6.62
C GLU A 410 -19.32 19.68 7.20
N ALA A 411 -19.13 18.84 8.22
CA ALA A 411 -20.22 18.22 8.98
C ALA A 411 -21.00 19.26 9.79
N VAL A 412 -20.33 20.28 10.35
CA VAL A 412 -20.99 21.43 10.98
C VAL A 412 -21.76 22.23 9.94
N ALA A 413 -21.20 22.49 8.75
CA ALA A 413 -21.88 23.18 7.66
C ALA A 413 -23.11 22.39 7.15
N TYR A 414 -22.98 21.06 7.02
CA TYR A 414 -24.06 20.16 6.63
C TYR A 414 -25.17 20.11 7.69
N LYS A 415 -24.81 19.91 8.96
CA LYS A 415 -25.74 20.02 10.10
C LYS A 415 -26.44 21.38 10.10
N ASN A 416 -25.71 22.48 9.91
CA ASN A 416 -26.27 23.82 9.83
C ASN A 416 -27.24 23.98 8.66
N ARG A 417 -26.94 23.40 7.50
CA ARG A 417 -27.85 23.40 6.33
C ARG A 417 -29.11 22.60 6.61
N GLN A 418 -29.01 21.41 7.19
CA GLN A 418 -30.18 20.62 7.59
C GLN A 418 -31.01 21.32 8.67
N ARG A 419 -30.35 21.97 9.63
CA ARG A 419 -31.00 22.74 10.71
C ARG A 419 -31.77 23.95 10.18
N ARG A 420 -31.23 24.63 9.17
CA ARG A 420 -31.95 25.68 8.43
C ARG A 420 -33.18 25.14 7.71
N LEU A 421 -33.11 23.91 7.22
CA LEU A 421 -34.25 23.22 6.60
C LEU A 421 -35.27 22.70 7.65
N SER A 422 -34.85 22.46 8.90
CA SER A 422 -35.69 21.94 9.98
C SER A 422 -36.17 22.99 11.02
N ASN A 423 -35.94 24.29 10.80
CA ASN A 423 -36.32 25.39 11.70
C ASN A 423 -35.86 25.24 13.18
N GLN A 424 -34.73 24.59 13.43
CA GLN A 424 -34.17 24.47 14.78
C GLN A 424 -33.16 25.60 15.08
N THR A 425 -33.36 26.33 16.19
CA THR A 425 -32.47 27.40 16.67
C THR A 425 -31.52 26.86 17.76
N TYR A 426 -30.23 27.20 17.67
CA TYR A 426 -29.17 26.78 18.61
C TYR A 426 -28.24 27.98 18.87
N ASN A 427 -27.63 28.06 20.05
CA ASN A 427 -26.71 29.15 20.41
C ASN A 427 -25.25 28.84 20.00
N ASP A 428 -24.42 29.88 19.81
CA ASP A 428 -23.06 29.72 19.31
C ASP A 428 -22.12 28.97 20.28
N ALA A 429 -22.41 28.96 21.58
CA ALA A 429 -21.66 28.16 22.56
C ALA A 429 -21.75 26.65 22.27
N GLU A 430 -22.95 26.13 22.00
CA GLU A 430 -23.18 24.72 21.68
C GLU A 430 -22.55 24.31 20.34
N ARG A 431 -22.43 25.24 19.38
CA ARG A 431 -21.68 24.99 18.13
C ARG A 431 -20.19 24.79 18.39
N THR A 432 -19.65 25.57 19.31
CA THR A 432 -18.21 25.54 19.63
C THR A 432 -17.87 24.25 20.37
N GLU A 433 -18.72 23.82 21.30
CA GLU A 433 -18.59 22.54 22.01
C GLU A 433 -18.75 21.31 21.09
N ASP A 434 -19.69 21.31 20.14
CA ASP A 434 -19.85 20.22 19.15
C ASP A 434 -18.58 20.11 18.27
N SER A 435 -18.02 21.24 17.83
CA SER A 435 -16.75 21.28 17.09
C SER A 435 -15.57 20.76 17.92
N ASP A 436 -15.41 21.21 19.17
CA ASP A 436 -14.29 20.81 20.03
C ASP A 436 -14.37 19.34 20.46
N SER A 437 -15.59 18.82 20.70
CA SER A 437 -15.79 17.39 20.95
C SER A 437 -15.46 16.53 19.73
N MET A 438 -15.84 16.99 18.53
CA MET A 438 -15.49 16.33 17.27
C MET A 438 -13.98 16.35 16.99
N LYS A 439 -13.27 17.43 17.35
CA LYS A 439 -11.80 17.52 17.24
C LYS A 439 -11.05 16.53 18.15
N LYS A 440 -11.61 16.19 19.32
CA LYS A 440 -11.02 15.20 20.24
C LYS A 440 -11.03 13.77 19.70
N LEU A 441 -11.88 13.48 18.72
CA LEU A 441 -12.00 12.14 18.10
C LEU A 441 -10.95 11.88 17.02
N ILE A 442 -10.11 12.87 16.69
CA ILE A 442 -9.21 12.77 15.55
C ILE A 442 -7.86 12.12 15.95
N GLU A 443 -7.48 11.07 15.22
CA GLU A 443 -6.23 10.32 15.44
C GLU A 443 -5.00 11.13 15.03
N LYS A 444 -4.00 11.27 15.92
CA LYS A 444 -2.82 12.10 15.64
C LYS A 444 -1.88 11.45 14.60
N PRO A 445 -1.39 12.21 13.60
CA PRO A 445 -0.45 11.69 12.63
C PRO A 445 0.90 11.37 13.28
N ARG A 446 1.49 10.24 12.90
CA ARG A 446 2.85 9.87 13.29
C ARG A 446 3.89 10.74 12.57
N VAL A 447 5.02 10.96 13.23
CA VAL A 447 6.21 11.52 12.58
C VAL A 447 6.83 10.43 11.70
N ARG A 448 7.25 10.81 10.48
CA ARG A 448 7.97 9.93 9.56
C ARG A 448 9.42 10.37 9.48
N TYR A 449 10.34 9.44 9.51
CA TYR A 449 11.78 9.72 9.43
C TYR A 449 12.31 9.45 8.02
N ASP A 450 13.19 10.31 7.51
CA ASP A 450 13.80 10.15 6.17
C ASP A 450 14.50 8.80 5.96
N VAL A 451 15.16 8.26 7.00
CA VAL A 451 15.79 6.93 6.98
C VAL A 451 14.79 5.77 6.85
N GLU A 452 13.50 5.97 7.16
CA GLU A 452 12.48 4.93 6.97
C GLU A 452 12.30 4.57 5.50
N VAL A 453 12.49 5.53 4.59
CA VAL A 453 12.34 5.31 3.14
C VAL A 453 13.36 4.29 2.64
N VAL A 454 14.64 4.52 2.97
CA VAL A 454 15.71 3.57 2.61
C VAL A 454 15.56 2.27 3.37
N THR A 455 15.18 2.32 4.65
CA THR A 455 14.92 1.12 5.43
C THR A 455 13.86 0.23 4.78
N LYS A 456 12.73 0.80 4.39
CA LYS A 456 11.66 0.08 3.69
C LYS A 456 12.17 -0.49 2.36
N LEU A 457 12.82 0.31 1.53
CA LEU A 457 13.33 -0.15 0.24
C LEU A 457 14.26 -1.36 0.38
N VAL A 458 15.18 -1.34 1.34
CA VAL A 458 16.13 -2.45 1.60
C VAL A 458 15.41 -3.67 2.18
N VAL A 459 14.55 -3.46 3.19
CA VAL A 459 13.82 -4.55 3.85
C VAL A 459 12.94 -5.28 2.83
N TYR A 460 12.14 -4.56 2.05
CA TYR A 460 11.23 -5.15 1.07
C TYR A 460 11.94 -5.74 -0.16
N SER A 461 13.08 -5.16 -0.58
CA SER A 461 13.98 -5.83 -1.54
C SER A 461 14.44 -7.20 -1.03
N GLY A 462 14.82 -7.28 0.24
CA GLY A 462 15.17 -8.56 0.85
C GLY A 462 13.99 -9.52 0.98
N VAL A 463 12.78 -9.04 1.25
CA VAL A 463 11.57 -9.89 1.27
C VAL A 463 11.32 -10.52 -0.10
N GLY A 464 11.36 -9.73 -1.17
CA GLY A 464 11.24 -10.24 -2.54
C GLY A 464 12.33 -11.26 -2.88
N TRP A 465 13.58 -10.94 -2.52
CA TRP A 465 14.72 -11.84 -2.72
C TRP A 465 14.59 -13.17 -1.98
N ILE A 466 14.26 -13.12 -0.69
CA ILE A 466 14.13 -14.32 0.14
C ILE A 466 12.98 -15.19 -0.34
N ALA A 467 11.82 -14.59 -0.65
CA ALA A 467 10.64 -15.32 -1.08
C ALA A 467 10.87 -16.07 -2.39
N ILE A 468 11.58 -15.46 -3.35
CA ILE A 468 11.72 -15.97 -4.71
C ILE A 468 12.97 -16.84 -4.87
N ASP A 469 14.06 -16.53 -4.19
CA ASP A 469 15.36 -17.22 -4.34
C ASP A 469 15.76 -18.07 -3.14
N LEU A 470 15.85 -17.45 -1.96
CA LEU A 470 16.46 -18.11 -0.81
C LEU A 470 15.58 -19.23 -0.23
N VAL A 471 14.26 -19.03 -0.14
CA VAL A 471 13.33 -20.03 0.41
C VAL A 471 13.27 -21.29 -0.46
N PRO A 472 13.08 -21.20 -1.79
CA PRO A 472 13.18 -22.35 -2.68
C PRO A 472 14.46 -23.18 -2.49
N ARG A 473 15.62 -22.52 -2.38
CA ARG A 473 16.90 -23.21 -2.16
C ARG A 473 17.01 -23.83 -0.78
N ALA A 474 16.57 -23.13 0.25
CA ALA A 474 16.55 -23.67 1.60
C ALA A 474 15.64 -24.89 1.69
N CYS A 475 14.49 -24.89 0.99
CA CYS A 475 13.61 -26.05 0.92
C CYS A 475 14.30 -27.23 0.24
N LEU A 476 14.95 -27.00 -0.90
CA LEU A 476 15.72 -28.02 -1.60
C LEU A 476 16.83 -28.63 -0.72
N LEU A 477 17.54 -27.80 0.04
CA LEU A 477 18.61 -28.26 0.95
C LEU A 477 18.07 -29.07 2.14
N VAL A 478 16.95 -28.64 2.72
CA VAL A 478 16.37 -29.24 3.94
C VAL A 478 15.55 -30.48 3.62
N PHE A 479 14.79 -30.48 2.54
CA PHE A 479 13.83 -31.52 2.19
C PHE A 479 14.27 -32.41 1.03
N GLY A 480 15.38 -32.09 0.36
CA GLY A 480 15.88 -32.83 -0.80
C GLY A 480 14.99 -32.74 -2.04
N LYS A 481 13.97 -31.87 -2.02
CA LYS A 481 12.98 -31.61 -3.08
C LYS A 481 12.57 -30.14 -3.07
#